data_AF-A0A847EUH6-F1
#
_entry.id   AF-A0A847EUH6-F1
#
_cell.length_a   1.000
_cell.length_b   1.000
_cell.length_c   1.000
_cell.angle_alpha   90.00
_cell.angle_beta   90.00
_cell.angle_gamma   90.00
#
_symmetry.space_group_name_H-M   'P 1'
#
loop_
_entity.id
_entity.type
_entity.pdbx_description
1 polymer ?
#
loop_
_entity_poly.entity_id
_entity_poly.type
_entity_poly.pdbx_seq_one_letter_code
_entity_poly.pdbx_strand_id
1 'polypeptide(L)'
;MFNNIHTFVLSNPFLANLFNTFYSPVQKQLDKLKETLSENSYSNIEGLLDKISSISLILLSIYIVYSILFFIYSFIFKHKIRIKVLISIAICLPLLLLCYAIYTYINI
;
A
#
# COMPACT_ATOMS: atom_id res chain seq x y z
N MET A 1 -9.93 10.10 -10.54
CA MET A 1 -10.26 9.90 -9.11
C MET A 1 -9.01 9.73 -8.24
N PHE A 2 -7.94 9.04 -8.70
CA PHE A 2 -6.67 8.89 -7.96
C PHE A 2 -5.84 10.16 -7.80
N ASN A 3 -5.92 11.12 -8.73
CA ASN A 3 -5.24 12.42 -8.59
C ASN A 3 -5.63 13.17 -7.31
N ASN A 4 -6.91 13.06 -6.90
CA ASN A 4 -7.42 13.65 -5.66
C ASN A 4 -6.87 12.96 -4.40
N ILE A 5 -6.62 11.64 -4.47
CA ILE A 5 -6.07 10.85 -3.35
C ILE A 5 -4.60 11.20 -3.16
N HIS A 6 -3.84 11.32 -4.24
CA HIS A 6 -2.43 11.72 -4.19
C HIS A 6 -2.27 13.15 -3.62
N THR A 7 -3.09 14.11 -4.07
CA THR A 7 -3.10 15.46 -3.48
C THR A 7 -3.59 15.47 -2.03
N PHE A 8 -4.55 14.61 -1.66
CA PHE A 8 -5.02 14.50 -0.28
C PHE A 8 -3.92 13.96 0.65
N VAL A 9 -3.21 12.90 0.24
CA VAL A 9 -2.07 12.34 0.98
C VAL A 9 -0.96 13.38 1.16
N LEU A 10 -0.64 14.15 0.13
CA LEU A 10 0.38 15.20 0.19
C LEU A 10 -0.08 16.45 0.96
N SER A 11 -1.39 16.70 1.09
CA SER A 11 -1.92 17.86 1.82
C SER A 11 -1.80 17.72 3.34
N ASN A 12 -1.68 16.50 3.86
CA ASN A 12 -1.49 16.26 5.29
C ASN A 12 -0.01 16.00 5.58
N PRO A 13 0.66 16.82 6.42
CA PRO A 13 2.10 16.72 6.63
C PRO A 13 2.54 15.38 7.23
N PHE A 14 1.70 14.74 8.04
CA PHE A 14 1.99 13.43 8.61
C PHE A 14 1.89 12.33 7.54
N LEU A 15 0.83 12.33 6.72
CA LEU A 15 0.65 11.36 5.64
C LEU A 15 1.69 11.55 4.53
N ALA A 16 2.05 12.79 4.21
CA ALA A 16 3.09 13.12 3.26
C ALA A 16 4.46 12.60 3.71
N ASN A 17 4.81 12.77 4.99
CA ASN A 17 6.08 12.28 5.53
C ASN A 17 6.13 10.74 5.55
N LEU A 18 5.02 10.09 5.92
CA LEU A 18 4.88 8.64 5.81
C LEU A 18 5.04 8.17 4.36
N PHE A 19 4.29 8.77 3.43
CA PHE A 19 4.38 8.43 2.02
C PHE A 19 5.81 8.58 1.50
N ASN A 20 6.48 9.71 1.76
CA ASN A 20 7.87 9.92 1.33
C ASN A 20 8.85 8.91 1.93
N THR A 21 8.61 8.47 3.18
CA THR A 21 9.43 7.46 3.86
C THR A 21 9.36 6.10 3.15
N PHE A 22 8.22 5.72 2.59
CA PHE A 22 8.06 4.46 1.85
C PHE A 22 8.31 4.62 0.35
N TYR A 23 7.94 5.74 -0.24
CA TYR A 23 8.05 6.03 -1.67
C TYR A 23 9.50 6.21 -2.10
N SER A 24 10.29 7.01 -1.37
CA SER A 24 11.68 7.30 -1.78
C SER A 24 12.57 6.05 -1.86
N PRO A 25 12.55 5.10 -0.90
CA PRO A 25 13.29 3.85 -1.02
C PRO A 25 12.80 2.97 -2.16
N VAL A 26 11.48 2.87 -2.35
CA VAL A 26 10.88 2.06 -3.43
C VAL A 26 11.30 2.60 -4.80
N GLN A 27 11.18 3.91 -4.99
CA GLN A 27 11.61 4.60 -6.20
C GLN A 27 13.09 4.31 -6.49
N LYS A 28 13.99 4.50 -5.52
CA LYS A 28 15.43 4.22 -5.69
C LYS A 28 15.71 2.78 -6.09
N GLN A 29 14.95 1.81 -5.57
CA GLN A 29 15.13 0.40 -5.91
C GLN A 29 14.60 0.09 -7.31
N LEU A 30 13.48 0.69 -7.71
CA LEU A 30 12.91 0.54 -9.05
C LEU A 30 13.78 1.20 -10.12
N ASP A 31 14.36 2.37 -9.82
CA ASP A 31 15.32 3.05 -10.69
C ASP A 31 16.57 2.20 -10.91
N LYS A 32 17.14 1.61 -9.84
CA LYS A 32 18.25 0.64 -9.97
C LYS A 32 17.87 -0.57 -10.80
N LEU A 33 16.65 -1.07 -10.64
CA LEU A 33 16.15 -2.20 -11.40
C LEU A 33 16.05 -1.85 -12.90
N LYS A 34 15.62 -0.62 -13.21
CA LYS A 34 15.60 -0.07 -14.57
C LYS A 34 16.99 0.04 -15.19
N GLU A 35 17.98 0.49 -14.42
CA GLU A 35 19.37 0.59 -14.87
C GLU A 35 20.04 -0.77 -15.09
N THR A 36 19.65 -1.78 -14.31
CA THR A 36 20.29 -3.11 -14.34
C THR A 36 19.70 -4.04 -15.39
N LEU A 37 18.43 -3.86 -15.73
CA LEU A 37 17.71 -4.74 -16.65
C LEU A 37 17.69 -4.17 -18.08
N SER A 38 17.58 -5.06 -19.06
CA SER A 38 17.24 -4.65 -20.42
C SER A 38 15.82 -4.07 -20.47
N GLU A 39 15.57 -3.13 -21.37
CA GLU A 39 14.26 -2.46 -21.51
C GLU A 39 13.09 -3.45 -21.60
N ASN A 40 13.24 -4.52 -22.40
CA ASN A 40 12.21 -5.56 -22.52
C ASN A 40 11.96 -6.32 -21.21
N SER A 41 13.00 -6.60 -20.43
CA SER A 41 12.87 -7.30 -19.16
C SER A 41 12.21 -6.40 -18.10
N TYR A 42 12.61 -5.13 -18.07
CA TYR A 42 12.02 -4.13 -17.18
C TYR A 42 10.54 -3.91 -17.48
N SER A 43 10.18 -3.71 -18.75
CA SER A 43 8.79 -3.50 -19.18
C SER A 43 7.87 -4.69 -18.82
N ASN A 44 8.36 -5.93 -18.95
CA ASN A 44 7.60 -7.10 -18.51
C ASN A 44 7.37 -7.13 -16.99
N ILE A 45 8.40 -6.77 -16.20
CA ILE A 45 8.30 -6.71 -14.75
C ILE A 45 7.36 -5.60 -14.32
N GLU A 46 7.45 -4.43 -14.93
CA GLU A 46 6.59 -3.27 -14.69
C GLU A 46 5.12 -3.62 -14.96
N GLY A 47 4.82 -4.25 -16.10
CA GLY A 47 3.46 -4.68 -16.43
C GLY A 47 2.90 -5.76 -15.49
N LEU A 48 3.76 -6.61 -14.92
CA LEU A 48 3.35 -7.55 -13.86
C LEU A 48 3.12 -6.83 -12.53
N LEU A 49 4.01 -5.93 -12.13
CA LEU A 49 3.91 -5.17 -10.89
C LEU A 49 2.66 -4.29 -10.87
N ASP A 50 2.28 -3.66 -12.00
CA ASP A 50 1.06 -2.85 -12.09
C ASP A 50 -0.19 -3.68 -11.77
N LYS A 51 -0.34 -4.82 -12.44
CA LYS A 51 -1.47 -5.75 -12.22
C LYS A 51 -1.51 -6.26 -10.78
N ILE A 52 -0.37 -6.71 -10.26
CA ILE A 52 -0.27 -7.25 -8.89
C ILE A 52 -0.58 -6.15 -7.87
N SER A 53 -0.04 -4.95 -8.04
CA SER A 53 -0.22 -3.83 -7.11
C SER A 53 -1.66 -3.35 -7.11
N SER A 54 -2.30 -3.26 -8.28
CA SER A 54 -3.72 -2.88 -8.41
C SER A 54 -4.65 -3.89 -7.70
N ILE A 55 -4.46 -5.19 -7.93
CA ILE A 55 -5.24 -6.25 -7.27
C ILE A 55 -4.98 -6.21 -5.75
N SER A 56 -3.72 -6.07 -5.34
CA SER A 56 -3.32 -6.05 -3.93
C SER A 56 -3.93 -4.86 -3.21
N LEU A 57 -3.97 -3.67 -3.82
CA LEU A 57 -4.60 -2.49 -3.24
C LEU A 57 -6.08 -2.73 -2.90
N ILE A 58 -6.82 -3.36 -3.81
CA ILE A 58 -8.24 -3.68 -3.60
C ILE A 58 -8.38 -4.73 -2.49
N LEU A 59 -7.63 -5.84 -2.58
CA LEU A 59 -7.73 -6.95 -1.62
C LEU A 59 -7.34 -6.52 -0.19
N LEU A 60 -6.23 -5.79 -0.05
CA LEU A 60 -5.76 -5.27 1.24
C LEU A 60 -6.76 -4.27 1.84
N SER A 61 -7.34 -3.40 1.02
CA SER A 61 -8.36 -2.45 1.49
C SER A 61 -9.58 -3.18 2.06
N ILE A 62 -10.09 -4.18 1.34
CA ILE A 62 -11.22 -5.01 1.79
C ILE A 62 -10.84 -5.74 3.09
N TYR A 63 -9.64 -6.31 3.15
CA TYR A 63 -9.16 -7.05 4.32
C TYR A 63 -9.04 -6.16 5.57
N ILE A 64 -8.52 -4.94 5.43
CA ILE A 64 -8.39 -3.98 6.52
C ILE A 64 -9.77 -3.60 7.06
N VAL A 65 -10.71 -3.26 6.17
CA VAL A 65 -12.08 -2.90 6.56
C VAL A 65 -12.76 -4.07 7.28
N TYR A 66 -12.66 -5.28 6.74
CA TYR A 66 -13.19 -6.48 7.38
C TYR A 66 -12.58 -6.71 8.76
N SER A 67 -11.26 -6.56 8.89
CA SER A 67 -10.55 -6.77 10.15
C SER A 67 -10.96 -5.75 11.22
N ILE A 68 -11.16 -4.50 10.83
CA ILE A 68 -11.66 -3.45 11.73
C ILE A 68 -13.08 -3.79 12.20
N LEU A 69 -13.99 -4.14 11.28
CA LEU A 69 -15.36 -4.53 11.62
C LEU A 69 -15.39 -5.76 12.55
N PHE A 70 -14.55 -6.75 12.27
CA PHE A 70 -14.44 -7.96 13.09
C PHE A 70 -13.88 -7.68 14.49
N PHE A 71 -12.92 -6.76 14.59
CA PHE A 71 -12.39 -6.29 15.86
C PHE A 71 -13.48 -5.59 16.68
N ILE A 72 -14.20 -4.64 16.07
CA ILE A 72 -15.32 -3.92 16.70
C ILE A 72 -16.40 -4.90 17.17
N TYR A 73 -16.81 -5.83 16.31
CA TYR A 73 -17.80 -6.85 16.66
C TYR A 73 -17.34 -7.71 17.86
N SER A 74 -16.09 -8.17 17.84
CA SER A 74 -15.54 -8.99 18.93
C SER A 74 -15.42 -8.20 20.25
N PHE A 75 -15.13 -6.91 20.16
CA PHE A 75 -15.01 -6.04 21.31
C PHE A 75 -16.38 -5.72 21.93
N ILE A 76 -17.37 -5.34 21.10
CA ILE A 76 -18.71 -4.95 21.56
C ILE A 76 -19.53 -6.15 22.03
N PHE A 77 -19.65 -7.20 21.21
CA PHE A 77 -20.60 -8.29 21.46
C PHE A 77 -20.00 -9.44 22.26
N LYS A 78 -18.67 -9.62 22.22
CA LYS A 78 -17.99 -10.72 22.92
C LYS A 78 -17.11 -10.24 24.06
N HIS A 79 -17.00 -8.92 24.29
CA HIS A 79 -16.12 -8.29 25.29
C HIS A 79 -14.68 -8.83 25.28
N LYS A 80 -14.19 -9.26 24.11
CA LYS A 80 -12.87 -9.86 23.94
C LYS A 80 -12.00 -8.94 23.10
N ILE A 81 -10.93 -8.42 23.70
CA ILE A 81 -9.90 -7.68 22.98
C ILE A 81 -9.03 -8.68 22.21
N ARG A 82 -9.16 -8.68 20.89
CA ARG A 82 -8.37 -9.54 20.01
C ARG A 82 -7.14 -8.79 19.50
N ILE A 83 -6.11 -8.68 20.34
CA ILE A 83 -4.84 -8.01 20.02
C ILE A 83 -4.23 -8.53 18.70
N LYS A 84 -4.39 -9.83 18.40
CA LYS A 84 -3.95 -10.44 17.15
C LYS A 84 -4.53 -9.76 15.89
N VAL A 85 -5.78 -9.28 15.96
CA VAL A 85 -6.44 -8.56 14.85
C VAL A 85 -5.87 -7.16 14.69
N LEU A 86 -5.59 -6.48 15.81
CA LEU A 86 -4.91 -5.18 15.83
C LEU A 86 -3.52 -5.24 15.20
N ILE A 87 -2.73 -6.27 15.55
CA ILE A 87 -1.40 -6.50 14.95
C ILE A 87 -1.53 -6.73 13.45
N SER A 88 -2.51 -7.52 13.01
CA SER A 88 -2.77 -7.77 11.60
C SER A 88 -3.10 -6.48 10.84
N ILE A 89 -3.98 -5.63 11.37
CA ILE A 89 -4.30 -4.32 10.79
C ILE A 89 -3.04 -3.44 10.71
N ALA A 90 -2.25 -3.40 11.78
CA ALA A 90 -1.03 -2.60 11.87
C ALA A 90 0.04 -3.02 10.85
N ILE A 91 0.09 -4.30 10.44
CA ILE A 91 0.99 -4.80 9.39
C ILE A 91 0.41 -4.54 8.00
N CYS A 92 -0.91 -4.67 7.83
CA CYS A 92 -1.55 -4.45 6.53
C CYS A 92 -1.52 -2.99 6.08
N LEU A 93 -1.54 -2.02 7.01
CA LEU A 93 -1.45 -0.60 6.69
C LEU A 93 -0.15 -0.19 5.96
N PRO A 94 1.06 -0.49 6.48
CA PRO A 94 2.30 -0.18 5.77
C PRO A 94 2.44 -0.99 4.47
N LEU A 95 1.92 -2.23 4.42
CA LEU A 95 1.90 -3.02 3.18
C LEU A 95 1.00 -2.39 2.11
N LEU A 96 -0.18 -1.88 2.50
CA LEU A 96 -1.06 -1.12 1.60
C LEU A 96 -0.36 0.14 1.08
N LEU A 97 0.35 0.85 1.96
CA LEU A 97 1.12 2.05 1.60
C LEU A 97 2.25 1.74 0.62
N LEU A 98 2.92 0.60 0.79
CA LEU A 98 3.96 0.10 -0.11
C LEU A 98 3.38 -0.21 -1.50
N CYS A 99 2.26 -0.96 -1.56
CA CYS A 99 1.58 -1.23 -2.82
C CYS A 99 1.13 0.06 -3.53
N TYR A 100 0.65 1.04 -2.76
CA TYR A 100 0.26 2.35 -3.29
C TYR A 100 1.45 3.11 -3.86
N ALA A 101 2.60 3.09 -3.18
CA ALA A 101 3.83 3.73 -3.66
C ALA A 101 4.31 3.11 -4.97
N ILE A 102 4.32 1.78 -5.08
CA ILE A 102 4.68 1.06 -6.31
C ILE A 102 3.72 1.40 -7.46
N TYR A 103 2.41 1.31 -7.20
CA TYR A 103 1.38 1.63 -8.19
C TYR A 103 1.52 3.06 -8.71
N THR A 104 1.79 3.99 -7.81
CA THR A 104 1.98 5.41 -8.12
C THR A 104 3.23 5.63 -8.97
N TYR A 105 4.37 5.00 -8.64
CA TYR A 105 5.59 5.14 -9.44
C TYR A 105 5.40 4.63 -10.88
N ILE A 106 4.69 3.52 -11.07
CA ILE A 106 4.47 2.92 -12.41
C ILE A 106 3.47 3.74 -13.25
N ASN A 107 2.50 4.39 -12.60
CA ASN A 107 1.43 5.13 -13.29
C ASN A 107 1.67 6.65 -13.39
N ILE A 108 2.83 7.14 -12.95
CA ILE A 108 3.30 8.54 -13.15
C ILE A 108 4.12 8.60 -14.45
#